data_AF-A0A521G0J0-F1
#
_entry.id   AF-A0A521G0J0-F1
#
_cell.length_a   1.000
_cell.length_b   1.000
_cell.length_c   1.000
_cell.angle_alpha   90.00
_cell.angle_beta   90.00
_cell.angle_gamma   90.00
#
_symmetry.space_group_name_H-M   'P 1'
#
loop_
_entity.id
_entity.type
_entity.pdbx_description
1 polymer ?
#
loop_
_entity_poly.entity_id
_entity_poly.type
_entity_poly.pdbx_seq_one_letter_code
_entity_poly.pdbx_strand_id
1 'polypeptide(L)'
;MDNQFDNKGGEQNTGIGDHAIGKQVNNYGIPPEVFAEYAGKLAVTDSALASFFKIMEEQQVPHSDLDSKLREIAATHKELLLRLETVQSADPQVVRLKDEARQAIEAGDYAKAEELLNQAEARDVQAIEQLEDAARKRRISAADTNADNARLQEVQLRYAKAAAYWQKAAALLPEDEKKDRSLYLHNAGYDFKRVARYSEAMPSCRRLATRRAKARR
;
A
#
# COMPACT_ATOMS: atom_id res chain seq x y z
N MET A 1 26.34 53.46 -3.39
CA MET A 1 25.04 54.05 -3.74
C MET A 1 24.03 52.96 -3.47
N ASP A 2 23.49 52.99 -2.26
CA ASP A 2 22.59 51.97 -1.73
C ASP A 2 21.16 52.37 -2.06
N ASN A 3 20.46 51.53 -2.83
CA ASN A 3 19.02 51.66 -3.00
C ASN A 3 18.36 50.48 -2.27
N GLN A 4 18.02 50.75 -1.03
CA GLN A 4 17.25 49.91 -0.13
C GLN A 4 15.76 50.05 -0.53
N PHE A 5 15.12 48.96 -0.93
CA PHE A 5 13.67 48.93 -1.15
C PHE A 5 13.00 48.23 0.04
N ASP A 6 12.46 49.04 0.95
CA ASP A 6 11.51 48.62 1.98
C ASP A 6 10.16 48.33 1.30
N ASN A 7 9.75 47.07 1.26
CA ASN A 7 8.37 46.71 0.95
C ASN A 7 7.65 46.28 2.23
N LYS A 8 6.91 47.21 2.84
CA LYS A 8 5.97 46.89 3.92
C LYS A 8 4.70 46.33 3.30
N GLY A 9 4.51 45.02 3.46
CA GLY A 9 3.24 44.36 3.17
C GLY A 9 2.10 45.03 3.92
N GLY A 10 1.13 45.52 3.17
CA GLY A 10 -0.14 46.04 3.63
C GLY A 10 -1.12 46.08 2.47
N GLU A 11 -2.37 45.70 2.73
CA GLU A 11 -3.47 45.76 1.76
C GLU A 11 -3.53 47.13 1.08
N GLN A 12 -3.18 47.16 -0.21
CA GLN A 12 -3.36 48.35 -1.03
C GLN A 12 -4.79 48.36 -1.57
N ASN A 13 -5.71 48.88 -0.76
CA ASN A 13 -6.99 49.36 -1.26
C ASN A 13 -6.76 50.76 -1.85
N THR A 14 -6.62 50.83 -3.17
CA THR A 14 -6.62 52.09 -3.92
C THR A 14 -7.71 52.08 -4.99
N GLY A 15 -8.68 52.97 -4.85
CA GLY A 15 -9.44 53.49 -5.99
C GLY A 15 -10.92 53.09 -6.04
N ILE A 16 -11.77 54.02 -5.63
CA ILE A 16 -13.20 54.09 -5.98
C ILE A 16 -13.29 54.38 -7.49
N GLY A 17 -13.92 53.48 -8.26
CA GLY A 17 -14.18 53.65 -9.68
C GLY A 17 -15.03 52.51 -10.26
N ASP A 18 -16.01 52.87 -11.09
CA ASP A 18 -17.12 52.04 -11.60
C ASP A 18 -16.73 50.99 -12.66
N HIS A 19 -15.49 50.49 -12.63
CA HIS A 19 -15.02 49.45 -13.56
C HIS A 19 -14.57 48.26 -12.74
N ALA A 20 -15.34 47.16 -12.81
CA ALA A 20 -14.96 45.88 -12.24
C ALA A 20 -13.56 45.51 -12.75
N ILE A 21 -12.56 45.61 -11.87
CA ILE A 21 -11.21 45.17 -12.15
C ILE A 21 -11.30 43.65 -12.29
N GLY A 22 -11.28 43.17 -13.54
CA GLY A 22 -11.14 41.76 -13.85
C GLY A 22 -9.99 41.19 -13.03
N LYS A 23 -10.23 40.04 -12.39
CA LYS A 23 -9.30 39.29 -11.54
C LYS A 23 -7.84 39.67 -11.81
N GLN A 24 -7.25 40.49 -10.95
CA GLN A 24 -5.80 40.72 -10.98
C GLN A 24 -5.14 39.39 -10.63
N VAL A 25 -4.79 38.64 -11.67
CA VAL A 25 -3.89 37.50 -11.54
C VAL A 25 -2.55 38.12 -11.15
N ASN A 26 -2.04 37.74 -9.98
CA ASN A 26 -0.79 38.24 -9.47
C ASN A 26 0.33 37.69 -10.37
N ASN A 27 0.67 38.40 -11.45
CA ASN A 27 1.53 37.89 -12.53
C ASN A 27 3.04 37.93 -12.19
N TYR A 28 3.41 37.99 -10.91
CA TYR A 28 4.81 37.91 -10.45
C TYR A 28 5.78 38.86 -11.18
N GLY A 29 5.31 40.05 -11.58
CA GLY A 29 6.10 41.05 -12.31
C GLY A 29 6.24 40.80 -13.81
N ILE A 30 5.60 39.78 -14.37
CA ILE A 30 5.60 39.45 -15.80
C ILE A 30 4.39 40.12 -16.48
N PRO A 31 4.56 40.75 -17.66
CA PRO A 31 3.44 41.29 -18.41
C PRO A 31 2.39 40.21 -18.71
N PRO A 32 1.07 40.51 -18.63
CA PRO A 32 0.01 39.53 -18.88
C PRO A 32 0.12 38.82 -20.24
N GLU A 33 0.61 39.53 -21.25
CA GLU A 33 0.83 38.99 -22.61
C GLU A 33 1.89 37.88 -22.62
N VAL A 34 2.98 38.07 -21.89
CA VAL A 34 4.08 37.11 -21.77
C VAL A 34 3.65 35.91 -20.92
N PHE A 35 2.84 36.14 -19.88
CA PHE A 35 2.27 35.07 -19.07
C PHE A 35 1.35 34.15 -19.91
N ALA A 36 0.45 34.74 -20.70
CA ALA A 36 -0.43 33.98 -21.60
C ALA A 36 0.36 33.24 -22.68
N GLU A 37 1.45 33.84 -23.19
CA GLU A 37 2.36 33.18 -24.13
C GLU A 37 3.02 31.95 -23.52
N TYR A 38 3.46 32.01 -22.26
CA TYR A 38 4.02 30.85 -21.56
C TYR A 38 2.97 29.77 -21.29
N ALA A 39 1.75 30.12 -20.90
CA ALA A 39 0.67 29.16 -20.68
C ALA A 39 0.35 28.38 -21.98
N GLY A 40 0.27 29.11 -23.10
CA GLY A 40 0.06 28.52 -24.43
C GLY A 40 1.23 27.65 -24.89
N LYS A 41 2.48 28.12 -24.78
CA LYS A 41 3.68 27.37 -25.17
C LYS A 41 3.88 26.10 -24.34
N LEU A 42 3.61 26.19 -23.04
CA LEU A 42 3.76 25.08 -22.11
C LEU A 42 2.51 24.20 -22.07
N ALA A 43 1.40 24.59 -22.72
CA ALA A 43 0.11 23.89 -22.70
C ALA A 43 -0.32 23.48 -21.28
N VAL A 44 -0.30 24.46 -20.37
CA VAL A 44 -0.75 24.34 -18.97
C VAL A 44 -1.81 25.41 -18.70
N THR A 45 -2.60 25.23 -17.64
CA THR A 45 -3.61 26.23 -17.25
C THR A 45 -2.93 27.48 -16.68
N ASP A 46 -3.61 28.62 -16.73
CA ASP A 46 -3.15 29.87 -16.11
C ASP A 46 -2.90 29.69 -14.61
N SER A 47 -3.75 28.90 -13.92
CA SER A 47 -3.60 28.61 -12.50
C SER A 47 -2.37 27.74 -12.20
N ALA A 48 -2.11 26.71 -13.01
CA ALA A 48 -0.91 25.89 -12.88
C ALA A 48 0.36 26.71 -13.14
N LEU A 49 0.34 27.59 -14.15
CA LEU A 49 1.47 28.48 -14.44
C LEU A 49 1.73 29.48 -13.30
N ALA A 50 0.69 30.07 -12.72
CA ALA A 50 0.83 30.94 -11.55
C ALA A 50 1.46 30.19 -10.37
N SER A 51 1.02 28.96 -10.11
CA SER A 51 1.64 28.11 -9.09
C SER A 51 3.10 27.76 -9.40
N PHE A 52 3.48 27.57 -10.67
CA PHE A 52 4.89 27.35 -11.04
C PHE A 52 5.76 28.56 -10.67
N PHE A 53 5.29 29.78 -10.95
CA PHE A 53 6.01 30.99 -10.54
C PHE A 53 6.12 31.12 -9.02
N LYS A 54 5.04 30.83 -8.29
CA LYS A 54 5.07 30.77 -6.83
C LYS A 54 6.12 29.79 -6.30
N ILE A 55 6.16 28.57 -6.85
CA ILE A 55 7.14 27.54 -6.45
C ILE A 55 8.56 28.03 -6.73
N MET A 56 8.82 28.62 -7.90
CA MET A 56 10.15 29.13 -8.24
C MET A 56 10.58 30.29 -7.34
N GLU A 57 9.65 31.16 -6.94
CA GLU A 57 9.90 32.25 -5.99
C GLU A 57 10.24 31.69 -4.59
N GLU A 58 9.47 30.74 -4.09
CA GLU A 58 9.71 30.07 -2.80
C GLU A 58 11.07 29.34 -2.78
N GLN A 59 11.48 28.76 -3.91
CA GLN A 59 12.76 28.08 -4.08
C GLN A 59 13.92 29.02 -4.47
N GLN A 60 13.67 30.33 -4.59
CA GLN A 60 14.66 31.35 -4.94
C GLN A 60 15.42 31.04 -6.25
N VAL A 61 14.70 30.57 -7.27
CA VAL A 61 15.31 30.23 -8.57
C VAL A 61 15.87 31.49 -9.24
N PRO A 62 17.16 31.51 -9.65
CA PRO A 62 17.75 32.65 -10.33
C PRO A 62 17.02 33.02 -11.62
N HIS A 63 16.93 34.32 -11.93
CA HIS A 63 16.28 34.80 -13.15
C HIS A 63 16.87 34.21 -14.45
N SER A 64 18.16 33.87 -14.46
CA SER A 64 18.83 33.21 -15.58
C SER A 64 18.27 31.82 -15.88
N ASP A 65 17.70 31.15 -14.88
CA ASP A 65 17.32 29.75 -14.94
C ASP A 65 15.81 29.57 -15.08
N LEU A 66 15.04 30.67 -15.05
CA LEU A 66 13.57 30.66 -15.06
C LEU A 66 12.98 29.92 -16.27
N ASP A 67 13.44 30.17 -17.51
CA ASP A 67 12.90 29.48 -18.69
C ASP A 67 13.17 27.97 -18.63
N SER A 68 14.40 27.58 -18.24
CA SER A 68 14.76 26.17 -18.10
C SER A 68 13.92 25.48 -17.02
N LYS A 69 13.73 26.13 -15.87
CA LYS A 69 12.95 25.57 -14.76
C LYS A 69 11.45 25.54 -15.03
N LEU A 70 10.91 26.53 -15.72
CA LEU A 70 9.51 26.50 -16.18
C LEU A 70 9.24 25.33 -17.11
N ARG A 71 10.14 25.05 -18.06
CA ARG A 71 10.02 23.90 -18.96
C ARG A 71 10.10 22.57 -18.22
N GLU A 72 11.02 22.46 -17.27
CA GLU A 72 11.18 21.28 -16.41
C GLU A 72 9.91 21.00 -15.60
N ILE A 73 9.40 22.02 -14.89
CA ILE A 73 8.19 21.87 -14.07
C ILE A 73 6.97 21.55 -14.94
N ALA A 74 6.82 22.21 -16.10
CA ALA A 74 5.72 21.92 -17.02
C ALA A 74 5.78 20.50 -17.59
N ALA A 75 6.98 19.99 -17.88
CA ALA A 75 7.16 18.61 -18.32
C ALA A 75 6.74 17.61 -17.22
N THR A 76 7.22 17.81 -15.99
CA THR A 76 6.85 16.99 -14.83
C THR A 76 5.35 17.04 -14.55
N HIS A 77 4.73 18.21 -14.64
CA HIS A 77 3.29 18.39 -14.46
C HIS A 77 2.49 17.54 -15.47
N LYS A 78 2.87 17.59 -16.76
CA LYS A 78 2.20 16.80 -17.80
C LYS A 78 2.40 15.30 -17.61
N GLU A 79 3.60 14.88 -17.25
CA GLU A 79 3.88 13.48 -16.95
C GLU A 79 3.02 13.00 -15.78
N LEU A 80 2.90 13.80 -14.72
CA LEU A 80 2.08 13.47 -13.57
C LEU A 80 0.59 13.31 -13.93
N LEU A 81 0.02 14.23 -14.72
CA LEU A 81 -1.35 14.11 -15.22
C LEU A 81 -1.55 12.83 -16.03
N LEU A 82 -0.62 12.53 -16.95
CA LEU A 82 -0.67 11.31 -17.75
C LEU A 82 -0.59 10.03 -16.91
N ARG A 83 0.24 10.04 -15.85
CA ARG A 83 0.33 8.90 -14.92
C ARG A 83 -0.98 8.69 -14.16
N LEU A 84 -1.65 9.76 -13.74
CA LEU A 84 -2.94 9.65 -13.05
C LEU A 84 -4.06 9.14 -13.96
N GLU A 85 -3.99 9.41 -15.27
CA GLU A 85 -4.95 8.86 -16.24
C GLU A 85 -4.73 7.39 -16.57
N THR A 86 -3.47 6.93 -16.56
CA THR A 86 -3.10 5.58 -17.01
C THR A 86 -3.10 4.54 -15.90
N VAL A 87 -2.83 4.93 -14.65
CA VAL A 87 -2.76 4.00 -13.52
C VAL A 87 -4.14 3.79 -12.89
N GLN A 88 -4.77 2.67 -13.25
CA GLN A 88 -6.09 2.30 -12.72
C GLN A 88 -5.98 1.54 -11.39
N SER A 89 -6.91 1.80 -10.49
CA SER A 89 -7.13 1.00 -9.27
C SER A 89 -8.46 0.23 -9.40
N ALA A 90 -8.54 -0.93 -8.74
CA ALA A 90 -9.79 -1.68 -8.62
C ALA A 90 -10.74 -1.08 -7.57
N ASP A 91 -10.23 -0.23 -6.65
CA ASP A 91 -11.05 0.45 -5.65
C ASP A 91 -11.66 1.75 -6.24
N PRO A 92 -13.00 1.83 -6.35
CA PRO A 92 -13.68 3.03 -6.85
C PRO A 92 -13.39 4.30 -6.06
N GLN A 93 -13.09 4.23 -4.75
CA GLN A 93 -12.73 5.40 -3.95
C GLN A 93 -11.32 5.89 -4.29
N VAL A 94 -10.37 4.98 -4.49
CA VAL A 94 -9.00 5.33 -4.93
C VAL A 94 -9.03 5.98 -6.30
N VAL A 95 -9.86 5.48 -7.22
CA VAL A 95 -10.08 6.11 -8.53
C VAL A 95 -10.60 7.54 -8.37
N ARG A 96 -11.64 7.75 -7.56
CA ARG A 96 -12.17 9.11 -7.30
C ARG A 96 -11.14 10.06 -6.71
N LEU A 97 -10.36 9.61 -5.71
CA LEU A 97 -9.32 10.43 -5.09
C LEU A 97 -8.23 10.81 -6.10
N LYS A 98 -7.83 9.90 -6.99
CA LYS A 98 -6.88 10.20 -8.07
C LYS A 98 -7.45 11.17 -9.11
N ASP A 99 -8.73 11.06 -9.44
CA ASP A 99 -9.41 12.00 -10.32
C ASP A 99 -9.49 13.41 -9.71
N GLU A 100 -9.81 13.50 -8.41
CA GLU A 100 -9.81 14.77 -7.66
C GLU A 100 -8.39 15.36 -7.54
N ALA A 101 -7.37 14.52 -7.33
CA ALA A 101 -5.97 14.95 -7.31
C ALA A 101 -5.54 15.51 -8.67
N ARG A 102 -5.96 14.87 -9.77
CA ARG A 102 -5.71 15.36 -11.13
C ARG A 102 -6.32 16.75 -11.33
N GLN A 103 -7.57 16.95 -10.93
CA GLN A 103 -8.22 18.27 -11.00
C GLN A 103 -7.49 19.32 -10.14
N ALA A 104 -7.01 18.95 -8.95
CA ALA A 104 -6.22 19.83 -8.10
C ALA A 104 -4.87 20.21 -8.75
N ILE A 105 -4.20 19.26 -9.40
CA ILE A 105 -2.96 19.51 -10.18
C ILE A 105 -3.24 20.46 -11.34
N GLU A 106 -4.31 20.23 -12.11
CA GLU A 106 -4.72 21.13 -13.20
C GLU A 106 -5.03 22.55 -12.70
N ALA A 107 -5.56 22.68 -11.48
CA ALA A 107 -5.79 23.96 -10.81
C ALA A 107 -4.54 24.58 -10.18
N GLY A 108 -3.39 23.88 -10.18
CA GLY A 108 -2.16 24.32 -9.54
C GLY A 108 -2.16 24.20 -8.01
N ASP A 109 -3.13 23.50 -7.42
CA ASP A 109 -3.23 23.25 -5.98
C ASP A 109 -2.50 21.96 -5.60
N TYR A 110 -1.17 22.03 -5.59
CA TYR A 110 -0.30 20.89 -5.34
C TYR A 110 -0.41 20.34 -3.91
N ALA A 111 -0.73 21.20 -2.93
CA ALA A 111 -0.91 20.78 -1.54
C ALA A 111 -2.15 19.90 -1.39
N LYS A 112 -3.28 20.31 -1.98
CA LYS A 112 -4.49 19.49 -2.01
C LYS A 112 -4.30 18.20 -2.81
N ALA A 113 -3.58 18.28 -3.93
CA ALA A 113 -3.27 17.09 -4.72
C ALA A 113 -2.47 16.05 -3.92
N GLU A 114 -1.45 16.48 -3.19
CA GLU A 114 -0.66 15.62 -2.30
C GLU A 114 -1.55 14.98 -1.22
N GLU A 115 -2.41 15.76 -0.58
CA GLU A 115 -3.34 15.25 0.43
C GLU A 115 -4.23 14.13 -0.14
N LEU A 116 -4.81 14.35 -1.33
CA LEU A 116 -5.68 13.37 -2.00
C LEU A 116 -4.92 12.10 -2.40
N LEU A 117 -3.68 12.22 -2.88
CA LEU A 117 -2.83 11.08 -3.22
C LEU A 117 -2.43 10.28 -1.97
N ASN A 118 -2.11 10.95 -0.87
CA ASN A 118 -1.83 10.29 0.41
C ASN A 118 -3.08 9.57 0.97
N GLN A 119 -4.27 10.15 0.81
CA GLN A 119 -5.53 9.48 1.17
C GLN A 119 -5.82 8.25 0.31
N ALA A 120 -5.44 8.28 -0.98
CA ALA A 120 -5.55 7.15 -1.88
C ALA A 120 -4.59 6.02 -1.48
N GLU A 121 -3.33 6.35 -1.21
CA GLU A 121 -2.33 5.40 -0.69
C GLU A 121 -2.77 4.76 0.63
N ALA A 122 -3.19 5.58 1.60
CA ALA A 122 -3.60 5.09 2.92
C ALA A 122 -4.76 4.07 2.83
N ARG A 123 -5.67 4.24 1.88
CA ARG A 123 -6.75 3.28 1.62
C ARG A 123 -6.22 1.96 1.06
N ASP A 124 -5.35 2.01 0.06
CA ASP A 124 -4.75 0.81 -0.51
C ASP A 124 -3.93 0.05 0.56
N VAL A 125 -3.14 0.76 1.37
CA VAL A 125 -2.38 0.18 2.48
C VAL A 125 -3.31 -0.46 3.52
N GLN A 126 -4.39 0.23 3.92
CA GLN A 126 -5.37 -0.33 4.85
C GLN A 126 -6.04 -1.59 4.29
N ALA A 127 -6.35 -1.62 3.00
CA ALA A 127 -6.92 -2.80 2.34
C ALA A 127 -5.93 -3.98 2.32
N ILE A 128 -4.64 -3.70 2.08
CA ILE A 128 -3.57 -4.70 2.16
C ILE A 128 -3.50 -5.29 3.57
N GLU A 129 -3.44 -4.45 4.61
CA GLU A 129 -3.38 -4.90 6.00
C GLU A 129 -4.57 -5.80 6.36
N GLN A 130 -5.79 -5.43 5.94
CA GLN A 130 -6.98 -6.26 6.16
C GLN A 130 -6.91 -7.61 5.45
N LEU A 131 -6.39 -7.64 4.23
CA LEU A 131 -6.19 -8.88 3.47
C LEU A 131 -5.14 -9.78 4.10
N GLU A 132 -4.04 -9.21 4.59
CA GLU A 132 -2.98 -9.93 5.29
C GLU A 132 -3.48 -10.52 6.60
N ASP A 133 -4.23 -9.76 7.39
CA ASP A 133 -4.87 -10.23 8.62
C ASP A 133 -5.88 -11.35 8.35
N ALA A 134 -6.71 -11.20 7.31
CA ALA A 134 -7.66 -12.24 6.91
C ALA A 134 -6.93 -13.52 6.44
N ALA A 135 -5.85 -13.37 5.67
CA ALA A 135 -5.02 -14.48 5.23
C ALA A 135 -4.34 -15.18 6.41
N ARG A 136 -3.81 -14.41 7.38
CA ARG A 136 -3.23 -14.91 8.64
C ARG A 136 -4.25 -15.74 9.42
N LYS A 137 -5.44 -15.21 9.66
CA LYS A 137 -6.52 -15.94 10.37
C LYS A 137 -6.91 -17.23 9.65
N ARG A 138 -7.00 -17.22 8.32
CA ARG A 138 -7.29 -18.41 7.51
C ARG A 138 -6.18 -19.46 7.58
N ARG A 139 -4.91 -19.03 7.59
CA ARG A 139 -3.75 -19.93 7.77
C ARG A 139 -3.79 -20.64 9.12
N ILE A 140 -4.06 -19.90 10.21
CA ILE A 140 -4.20 -20.47 11.55
C ILE A 140 -5.38 -21.47 11.58
N SER A 141 -6.56 -21.08 11.09
CA SER A 141 -7.72 -21.97 11.03
C SER A 141 -7.46 -23.25 10.21
N ALA A 142 -6.75 -23.14 9.09
CA ALA A 142 -6.34 -24.30 8.30
C ALA A 142 -5.30 -25.18 9.02
N ALA A 143 -4.39 -24.58 9.81
CA ALA A 143 -3.46 -25.32 10.66
C ALA A 143 -4.22 -26.13 11.72
N ASP A 144 -5.19 -25.51 12.41
CA ASP A 144 -6.01 -26.18 13.42
C ASP A 144 -6.85 -27.33 12.81
N THR A 145 -7.38 -27.12 11.61
CA THR A 145 -8.09 -28.19 10.88
C THR A 145 -7.17 -29.39 10.57
N ASN A 146 -5.89 -29.14 10.27
CA ASN A 146 -4.91 -30.22 10.09
C ASN A 146 -4.56 -30.89 11.43
N ALA A 147 -4.45 -30.13 12.52
CA ALA A 147 -4.27 -30.67 13.87
C ALA A 147 -5.42 -31.60 14.29
N ASP A 148 -6.67 -31.22 14.02
CA ASP A 148 -7.84 -32.06 14.28
C ASP A 148 -7.84 -33.33 13.41
N ASN A 149 -7.45 -33.22 12.13
CA ASN A 149 -7.24 -34.38 11.28
C ASN A 149 -6.16 -35.32 11.83
N ALA A 150 -5.08 -34.78 12.38
CA ALA A 150 -4.03 -35.58 13.00
C ALA A 150 -4.57 -36.36 14.20
N ARG A 151 -5.28 -35.68 15.11
CA ARG A 151 -5.97 -36.32 16.26
C ARG A 151 -6.96 -37.38 15.82
N LEU A 152 -7.74 -37.13 14.76
CA LEU A 152 -8.64 -38.13 14.18
C LEU A 152 -7.87 -39.37 13.71
N GLN A 153 -6.70 -39.20 13.08
CA GLN A 153 -5.87 -40.33 12.69
C GLN A 153 -5.27 -41.04 13.90
N GLU A 154 -4.89 -40.34 14.97
CA GLU A 154 -4.43 -40.96 16.22
C GLU A 154 -5.51 -41.85 16.86
N VAL A 155 -6.77 -41.40 16.89
CA VAL A 155 -7.91 -42.21 17.37
C VAL A 155 -8.06 -43.49 16.54
N GLN A 156 -7.78 -43.41 15.24
CA GLN A 156 -7.78 -44.57 14.33
C GLN A 156 -6.48 -45.39 14.38
N LEU A 157 -5.55 -45.07 15.29
CA LEU A 157 -4.21 -45.68 15.43
C LEU A 157 -3.34 -45.55 14.15
N ARG A 158 -3.64 -44.57 13.28
CA ARG A 158 -2.93 -44.30 12.03
C ARG A 158 -1.82 -43.27 12.23
N TYR A 159 -0.89 -43.56 13.14
CA TYR A 159 0.11 -42.60 13.63
C TYR A 159 1.01 -41.99 12.54
N ALA A 160 1.38 -42.76 11.51
CA ALA A 160 2.17 -42.21 10.40
C ALA A 160 1.41 -41.11 9.65
N LYS A 161 0.10 -41.27 9.47
CA LYS A 161 -0.75 -40.28 8.82
C LYS A 161 -1.04 -39.10 9.75
N ALA A 162 -1.18 -39.35 11.05
CA ALA A 162 -1.30 -38.30 12.07
C ALA A 162 -0.08 -37.37 12.05
N ALA A 163 1.13 -37.93 12.11
CA ALA A 163 2.37 -37.16 12.04
C ALA A 163 2.47 -36.27 10.79
N ALA A 164 2.03 -36.77 9.63
CA ALA A 164 2.00 -35.98 8.39
C ALA A 164 1.01 -34.80 8.47
N TYR A 165 -0.15 -34.97 9.11
CA TYR A 165 -1.09 -33.87 9.34
C TYR A 165 -0.56 -32.85 10.35
N TRP A 166 0.12 -33.29 11.41
CA TRP A 166 0.80 -32.41 12.36
C TRP A 166 1.87 -31.54 11.67
N GLN A 167 2.65 -32.13 10.76
CA GLN A 167 3.63 -31.37 9.96
C GLN A 167 2.97 -30.34 9.03
N LYS A 168 1.85 -30.70 8.38
CA LYS A 168 1.06 -29.75 7.58
C LYS A 168 0.52 -28.59 8.41
N ALA A 169 0.03 -28.87 9.62
CA ALA A 169 -0.44 -27.84 10.55
C ALA A 169 0.70 -26.86 10.90
N ALA A 170 1.87 -27.38 11.27
CA ALA A 170 3.04 -26.57 11.61
C ALA A 170 3.51 -25.67 10.45
N ALA A 171 3.46 -26.19 9.21
CA ALA A 171 3.89 -25.46 8.02
C ALA A 171 2.95 -24.31 7.62
N LEU A 172 1.68 -24.35 8.03
CA LEU A 172 0.70 -23.30 7.75
C LEU A 172 0.76 -22.13 8.73
N LEU A 173 1.30 -22.34 9.93
CA LEU A 173 1.35 -21.31 10.96
C LEU A 173 2.26 -20.14 10.55
N PRO A 174 1.85 -18.88 10.81
CA PRO A 174 2.73 -17.71 10.71
C PRO A 174 4.04 -17.84 11.50
N GLU A 175 5.05 -17.04 11.17
CA GLU A 175 6.39 -17.13 11.78
C GLU A 175 6.42 -16.76 13.26
N ASP A 176 5.54 -15.87 13.68
CA ASP A 176 5.36 -15.42 15.07
C ASP A 176 4.64 -16.45 15.95
N GLU A 177 3.93 -17.43 15.36
CA GLU A 177 3.25 -18.52 16.08
C GLU A 177 4.21 -19.67 16.48
N LYS A 178 5.36 -19.30 17.06
CA LYS A 178 6.46 -20.24 17.35
C LYS A 178 6.07 -21.33 18.34
N LYS A 179 5.23 -20.98 19.33
CA LYS A 179 4.79 -21.89 20.39
C LYS A 179 3.93 -23.01 19.81
N ASP A 180 2.93 -22.66 19.01
CA ASP A 180 2.00 -23.63 18.41
C ASP A 180 2.68 -24.44 17.32
N ARG A 181 3.59 -23.82 16.55
CA ARG A 181 4.44 -24.55 15.59
C ARG A 181 5.29 -25.61 16.30
N SER A 182 5.92 -25.26 17.42
CA SER A 182 6.70 -26.20 18.23
C SER A 182 5.84 -27.34 18.78
N LEU A 183 4.63 -27.02 19.27
CA LEU A 183 3.66 -28.01 19.75
C LEU A 183 3.28 -29.01 18.65
N TYR A 184 2.95 -28.53 17.45
CA TYR A 184 2.57 -29.39 16.33
C TYR A 184 3.75 -30.27 15.87
N LEU A 185 4.97 -29.73 15.80
CA LEU A 185 6.17 -30.52 15.49
C LEU A 185 6.48 -31.56 16.57
N HIS A 186 6.29 -31.23 17.86
CA HIS A 186 6.43 -32.18 18.95
C HIS A 186 5.43 -33.34 18.81
N ASN A 187 4.16 -33.04 18.55
CA ASN A 187 3.13 -34.08 18.34
C ASN A 187 3.46 -34.97 17.13
N ALA A 188 3.95 -34.39 16.03
CA ALA A 188 4.44 -35.17 14.88
C ALA A 188 5.55 -36.16 15.29
N GLY A 189 6.56 -35.68 16.03
CA GLY A 189 7.65 -36.52 16.55
C GLY A 189 7.16 -37.62 17.48
N TYR A 190 6.19 -37.30 18.33
CA TYR A 190 5.58 -38.26 19.25
C TYR A 190 4.85 -39.39 18.51
N ASP A 191 4.10 -39.07 17.45
CA ASP A 191 3.45 -40.06 16.60
C ASP A 191 4.43 -40.90 15.79
N PHE A 192 5.52 -40.31 15.29
CA PHE A 192 6.60 -41.11 14.66
C PHE A 192 7.20 -42.12 15.65
N LYS A 193 7.41 -41.73 16.91
CA LYS A 193 7.86 -42.68 17.96
C LYS A 193 6.85 -43.81 18.17
N ARG A 194 5.55 -43.52 18.10
CA ARG A 194 4.50 -44.54 18.17
C ARG A 194 4.59 -45.50 16.98
N VAL A 195 4.77 -45.02 15.75
CA VAL A 195 4.98 -45.88 14.57
C VAL A 195 6.14 -46.86 14.78
N ALA A 196 7.29 -46.36 15.23
CA ALA A 196 8.46 -47.21 15.52
C ALA A 196 8.13 -48.30 16.56
N ARG A 197 7.52 -47.92 17.68
CA ARG A 197 7.12 -48.87 18.73
C ARG A 197 5.99 -49.82 18.31
N TYR A 198 5.08 -49.38 17.44
CA TYR A 198 4.06 -50.25 16.86
C TYR A 198 4.68 -51.27 15.91
N SER A 199 5.67 -50.87 15.11
CA SER A 199 6.41 -51.81 14.27
C SER A 199 7.13 -52.88 15.11
N GLU A 200 7.64 -52.51 16.28
CA GLU A 200 8.24 -53.44 17.26
C GLU A 200 7.20 -54.30 18.00
N ALA A 201 6.00 -53.78 18.28
CA ALA A 201 4.93 -54.48 19.00
C ALA A 201 4.11 -55.43 18.10
N MET A 202 4.08 -55.20 16.79
CA MET A 202 3.31 -55.96 15.79
C MET A 202 3.56 -57.49 15.86
N PRO A 203 4.81 -57.99 15.96
CA PRO A 203 5.09 -59.42 16.11
C PRO A 203 4.44 -60.03 17.36
N SER A 204 4.43 -59.30 18.48
CA SER A 204 3.86 -59.75 19.75
C SER A 204 2.33 -59.77 19.72
N CYS A 205 1.69 -58.75 19.13
CA CYS A 205 0.25 -58.72 18.92
C CYS A 205 -0.21 -59.84 17.98
N ARG A 206 0.51 -60.09 16.88
CA ARG A 206 0.22 -61.21 15.96
C ARG A 206 0.31 -62.55 16.70
N ARG A 207 1.37 -62.77 17.49
CA ARG A 207 1.53 -63.99 18.30
C ARG A 207 0.39 -64.17 19.31
N LEU A 208 -0.06 -63.11 19.97
CA LEU A 208 -1.20 -63.15 20.90
C LEU A 208 -2.52 -63.50 20.18
N ALA A 209 -2.78 -62.91 19.02
CA ALA A 209 -3.97 -63.21 18.21
C ALA A 209 -3.96 -64.69 17.73
N THR A 210 -2.82 -65.19 17.26
CA THR A 210 -2.67 -66.60 16.87
C THR A 210 -2.85 -67.55 18.06
N ARG A 211 -2.33 -67.20 19.24
CA ARG A 211 -2.53 -67.99 20.47
C ARG A 211 -3.99 -68.01 20.92
N ARG A 212 -4.69 -66.87 20.89
CA ARG A 212 -6.14 -66.80 21.17
C ARG A 212 -6.98 -67.60 20.17
N ALA A 213 -6.61 -67.62 18.89
CA ALA A 213 -7.31 -68.41 17.87
C ALA A 213 -7.11 -69.93 18.06
N LYS A 214 -5.92 -70.36 18.50
CA LYS A 214 -5.64 -71.78 18.81
C LYS A 214 -6.30 -72.25 20.12
N ALA A 215 -6.44 -71.38 21.12
CA ALA A 215 -7.07 -71.71 22.40
C ALA A 215 -8.62 -71.73 22.35
N ARG A 216 -9.23 -71.37 21.22
CA ARG A 216 -10.68 -71.39 20.98
C ARG A 216 -11.14 -72.55 20.07
N ARG A 217 -10.22 -73.44 19.69
CA ARG A 217 -10.50 -74.71 19.00
C ARG A 217 -10.25 -75.84 19.99
#